data_AF-A0A2V5LEL8-F1
#
_entry.id   AF-A0A2V5LEL8-F1
#
_cell.length_a   1.000
_cell.length_b   1.000
_cell.length_c   1.000
_cell.angle_alpha   90.00
_cell.angle_beta   90.00
_cell.angle_gamma   90.00
#
_symmetry.space_group_name_H-M   'P 1'
#
loop_
_entity.id
_entity.type
_entity.pdbx_description
1 polymer ?
#
loop_
_entity_poly.entity_id
_entity_poly.type
_entity_poly.pdbx_seq_one_letter_code
_entity_poly.pdbx_strand_id
1 'polypeptide(L)' 'MPAPSKEDKLRLLSAMMESRHSDLREQNLIRQGKGHFHVSGMGHEALAAVSIQMQPDDYIVSYYR' A
#
# COMPACT_ATOMS: atom_id res chain seq x y z
N MET A 1 -9.96 -15.81 -13.66
CA MET A 1 -9.76 -14.38 -13.98
C MET A 1 -8.71 -14.26 -15.07
N PRO A 2 -8.86 -13.34 -16.03
CA PRO A 2 -7.81 -13.07 -17.00
C PRO A 2 -6.53 -12.63 -16.29
N ALA A 3 -5.38 -12.92 -16.88
CA ALA A 3 -4.10 -12.45 -16.35
C ALA A 3 -4.06 -10.91 -16.39
N PRO A 4 -3.48 -10.25 -15.37
CA PRO A 4 -3.37 -8.79 -15.35
C PRO A 4 -2.55 -8.29 -16.54
N SER A 5 -2.99 -7.18 -17.13
CA SER A 5 -2.29 -6.54 -18.24
C SER A 5 -0.92 -6.00 -17.80
N LYS A 6 -0.08 -5.59 -18.75
CA LYS A 6 1.19 -4.92 -18.44
C LYS A 6 0.97 -3.63 -17.63
N GLU A 7 -0.10 -2.90 -17.95
CA GLU A 7 -0.46 -1.65 -17.29
C GLU A 7 -0.93 -1.90 -15.85
N ASP A 8 -1.76 -2.93 -15.63
CA ASP A 8 -2.17 -3.34 -14.28
C ASP A 8 -0.97 -3.72 -13.40
N LYS A 9 -0.03 -4.49 -13.96
CA LYS A 9 1.20 -4.87 -13.26
C LYS A 9 2.06 -3.66 -12.91
N LEU A 10 2.18 -2.69 -13.82
CA LEU A 10 2.92 -1.47 -13.57
C LEU A 10 2.25 -0.63 -12.49
N ARG A 11 0.93 -0.44 -12.57
CA ARG A 11 0.15 0.27 -11.55
C ARG A 11 0.30 -0.37 -10.18
N LEU A 12 0.22 -1.70 -10.10
CA LEU A 12 0.40 -2.44 -8.86
C LEU A 12 1.81 -2.26 -8.29
N LEU A 13 2.84 -2.38 -9.13
CA LEU A 13 4.22 -2.16 -8.71
C LEU A 13 4.43 -0.74 -8.17
N SER A 14 3.93 0.28 -8.88
CA SER A 14 4.00 1.67 -8.43
C SER A 14 3.34 1.86 -7.08
N ALA A 15 2.12 1.32 -6.87
CA ALA A 15 1.42 1.39 -5.60
C ALA A 15 2.20 0.72 -4.45
N MET A 16 2.77 -0.46 -4.70
CA MET A 16 3.59 -1.16 -3.69
C MET A 16 4.84 -0.37 -3.33
N MET A 17 5.52 0.22 -4.31
CA MET A 17 6.72 1.04 -4.08
C MET A 17 6.39 2.33 -3.35
N GLU A 18 5.28 2.98 -3.67
CA GLU A 18 4.80 4.19 -3.00
C GLU A 18 4.44 3.91 -1.53
N SER A 19 3.71 2.83 -1.28
CA SER A 19 3.43 2.35 0.08
C SER A 19 4.74 2.14 0.87
N ARG A 20 5.72 1.46 0.26
CA ARG A 20 6.99 1.18 0.91
C ARG A 20 7.81 2.44 1.21
N HIS A 21 7.85 3.37 0.25
CA HIS A 21 8.59 4.62 0.42
C HIS A 21 7.96 5.52 1.47
N SER A 22 6.63 5.55 1.55
CA SER A 22 5.89 6.29 2.58
C SER A 22 6.20 5.72 3.97
N ASP A 23 6.16 4.41 4.12
CA ASP A 23 6.47 3.72 5.38
C ASP A 23 7.89 4.05 5.87
N LEU A 24 8.89 3.97 4.98
CA LEU A 24 10.27 4.31 5.31
C LEU A 24 10.43 5.79 5.72
N ARG A 25 9.69 6.70 5.11
CA ARG A 25 9.70 8.13 5.47
C ARG A 25 9.10 8.34 6.86
N GLU A 26 7.96 7.75 7.16
CA GLU A 26 7.35 7.84 8.48
C GLU A 26 8.26 7.24 9.56
N GLN A 27 8.85 6.07 9.29
CA GLN A 27 9.81 5.44 10.18
C GLN A 27 11.01 6.36 10.48
N ASN A 28 11.50 7.09 9.48
CA ASN A 28 12.55 8.09 9.66
C ASN A 28 12.11 9.29 10.52
N LEU A 29 10.89 9.79 10.32
CA LEU A 29 10.34 10.91 11.11
C LEU A 29 10.14 10.52 12.58
N ILE A 30 9.67 9.31 12.84
CA ILE A 30 9.51 8.78 14.21
C ILE A 30 10.86 8.67 14.92
N ARG A 31 11.89 8.16 14.24
CA ARG A 31 13.26 8.11 14.79
C ARG A 31 13.83 9.49 15.12
N GLN A 32 13.34 10.55 14.48
CA GLN A 32 13.73 11.94 14.75
C GLN A 32 12.86 12.62 15.83
N GLY A 33 11.91 11.90 16.44
CA GLY A 33 10.93 12.49 17.37
C GLY A 33 9.92 13.42 16.69
N LYS A 34 9.79 13.35 15.36
CA LYS A 34 8.87 14.19 14.56
C LYS A 34 7.54 13.51 14.25
N GLY A 35 7.24 12.41 14.93
CA GLY A 35 5.96 11.72 14.83
C GLY A 35 5.57 11.12 16.18
N HIS A 36 4.28 10.90 16.40
CA HIS A 36 3.74 10.39 17.67
C HIS A 36 3.71 8.86 17.72
N PHE A 37 3.30 8.22 16.62
CA PHE A 37 3.25 6.76 16.46
C PHE A 37 3.36 6.42 14.97
N HIS A 38 3.76 5.18 14.66
CA HIS A 38 3.78 4.66 13.30
C HIS A 38 3.49 3.17 13.34
N VAL A 39 2.57 2.73 12.49
CA VAL A 39 2.24 1.32 12.31
C VAL A 39 2.64 0.95 10.90
N SER A 40 3.67 0.11 10.80
CA SER A 40 4.26 -0.22 9.53
C SER A 40 3.38 -1.17 8.70
N GLY A 41 3.26 -0.86 7.40
CA GLY A 41 2.66 -1.71 6.37
C GLY A 41 3.66 -2.65 5.69
N MET A 42 4.92 -2.69 6.15
CA MET A 42 5.97 -3.50 5.53
C MET A 42 5.58 -4.97 5.40
N GLY A 43 5.82 -5.54 4.23
CA GLY A 43 5.48 -6.93 3.89
C GLY A 43 4.01 -7.14 3.51
N HIS A 44 3.18 -6.10 3.58
CA HIS A 44 1.75 -6.15 3.23
C HIS A 44 1.43 -5.36 1.95
N GLU A 45 2.44 -4.81 1.27
CA GLU A 45 2.26 -3.93 0.11
C GLU A 45 1.44 -4.61 -1.02
N ALA A 46 1.61 -5.92 -1.19
CA ALA A 46 0.89 -6.70 -2.20
C ALA A 46 -0.64 -6.76 -1.99
N LEU A 47 -1.16 -6.38 -0.82
CA LEU A 47 -2.60 -6.23 -0.59
C LEU A 47 -3.23 -5.19 -1.52
N ALA A 48 -2.44 -4.26 -2.08
CA ALA A 48 -2.88 -3.37 -3.15
C ALA A 48 -3.48 -4.11 -4.36
N ALA A 49 -3.15 -5.40 -4.57
CA ALA A 49 -3.73 -6.21 -5.63
C ALA A 49 -5.25 -6.43 -5.47
N VAL A 50 -5.78 -6.36 -4.24
CA VAL A 50 -7.23 -6.42 -3.98
C VAL A 50 -7.94 -5.28 -4.71
N SER A 51 -7.35 -4.07 -4.74
CA SER A 51 -7.92 -2.91 -5.41
C SER A 51 -8.10 -3.07 -6.92
N ILE A 52 -7.40 -4.03 -7.55
CA ILE A 52 -7.52 -4.30 -8.99
C ILE A 52 -8.81 -5.08 -9.29
N GLN A 53 -9.32 -5.84 -8.32
CA GLN A 53 -10.52 -6.66 -8.47
C GLN A 53 -11.79 -5.98 -7.98
N MET A 54 -11.66 -4.82 -7.37
CA MET A 54 -12.77 -4.05 -6.83
C MET A 54 -13.45 -3.18 -7.88
N GLN A 55 -14.74 -2.97 -7.69
CA GLN A 55 -15.52 -1.93 -8.37
C GLN A 55 -15.57 -0.64 -7.54
N PRO A 56 -15.86 0.51 -8.15
CA PRO A 56 -15.91 1.79 -7.45
C PRO A 56 -16.87 1.86 -6.25
N ASP A 57 -17.90 1.02 -6.24
CA ASP A 57 -18.94 0.94 -5.21
C ASP A 57 -18.71 -0.19 -4.18
N ASP A 58 -17.63 -0.96 -4.33
CA ASP A 58 -17.26 -1.98 -3.35
C ASP A 58 -16.70 -1.34 -2.07
N TYR A 59 -17.12 -1.87 -0.92
CA TYR A 59 -16.63 -1.43 0.39
C TYR A 59 -15.41 -2.25 0.85
N ILE A 60 -14.39 -1.57 1.36
CA ILE A 60 -13.31 -2.18 2.15
C ILE A 60 -13.56 -1.89 3.63
N VAL A 61 -13.56 -2.94 4.44
CA VAL A 61 -13.47 -2.84 5.91
C VAL A 61 -12.02 -3.13 6.28
N SER A 62 -11.19 -2.08 6.34
CA SER A 62 -9.76 -2.21 6.60
C SER A 62 -9.44 -2.35 8.08
N TYR A 63 -8.20 -2.77 8.35
CA TYR A 63 -7.58 -2.60 9.64
C TYR A 63 -6.40 -1.62 9.52
N TYR A 64 -5.59 -1.45 10.55
CA TYR A 64 -4.46 -0.48 10.52
C TYR A 64 -3.31 -0.87 9.55
N ARG A 65 -3.52 -1.85 8.67
CA ARG A 65 -2.60 -2.31 7.61
C ARG A 65 -3.37 -2.57 6.32
#